data_AF-C1EG74-F1
#
_entry.id   AF-C1EG74-F1
#
_cell.length_a   1.000
_cell.length_b   1.000
_cell.length_c   1.000
_cell.angle_alpha   90.00
_cell.angle_beta   90.00
_cell.angle_gamma   90.00
#
_symmetry.space_group_name_H-M   'P 1'
#
loop_
_entity.id
_entity.type
_entity.pdbx_description
1 polymer ?
#
loop_
_entity_poly.entity_id
_entity_poly.type
_entity_poly.pdbx_seq_one_letter_code
_entity_poly.pdbx_strand_id
1 'polypeptide(L)'
;MSKGAYTNPAITWKNGVVALVMLLGFIGPLNIAMWLWGAGAYCPAIPMFAIMENINDKMSKPNPDGGADLIWGTGVCTIYLKPYDEQYDEVESSGNHFGIKVVMHEFIHCLQHGLVSGDADPAVRYDTIDVIVENKCGIPDVYASKTVAAFAALPAEFRLIKKVVVFYACGNGYEYTQAEIEDKVYGAGCPGMSPNQGPWEDLNGFGEGDAEYYSMNTIMPAVVQPWTTPYNGPAEWTQKNTECLQRCGLPGNDKFRIGDLSEKHVEDQMIPALRDGGYDDCRNNCIGELVIKFLLERRPATTVAEILDVWKGAGSVGFGASWETSIGESWQDFSKALERSSSYTNDASSDGSPGQAKGDEYIPEFTPAKIGGLTAALVFVSFCCFVKLVLLVRNVVTAHRANAEPSSAV
;
A
#
# COMPACT_ATOMS: atom_id res chain seq x y z
N MET A 1 41.35 -8.02 62.45
CA MET A 1 40.75 -8.19 61.12
C MET A 1 39.28 -8.55 61.28
N SER A 2 38.39 -7.57 61.34
CA SER A 2 36.94 -7.83 61.22
C SER A 2 36.55 -7.65 59.75
N LYS A 3 35.87 -8.66 59.22
CA LYS A 3 35.35 -8.67 57.85
C LYS A 3 34.35 -7.53 57.70
N GLY A 4 34.59 -6.65 56.73
CA GLY A 4 33.60 -5.66 56.29
C GLY A 4 32.35 -6.39 55.81
N ALA A 5 31.26 -6.21 56.54
CA ALA A 5 29.95 -6.62 56.07
C ALA A 5 29.51 -5.62 55.00
N TYR A 6 29.66 -6.00 53.73
CA TYR A 6 28.88 -5.39 52.66
C TYR A 6 27.42 -5.77 52.92
N THR A 7 26.70 -4.88 53.59
CA THR A 7 25.25 -4.96 53.68
C THR A 7 24.70 -4.72 52.28
N ASN A 8 24.10 -5.75 51.68
CA ASN A 8 23.29 -5.56 50.48
C ASN A 8 22.23 -4.49 50.80
N PRO A 9 22.07 -3.45 49.94
CA PRO A 9 21.09 -2.41 50.20
C PRO A 9 19.70 -3.04 50.30
N ALA A 10 19.05 -2.86 51.45
CA ALA A 10 17.70 -3.37 51.66
C ALA A 10 16.74 -2.73 50.64
N ILE A 11 16.07 -3.55 49.84
CA ILE A 11 15.04 -3.09 48.91
C ILE A 11 13.89 -2.53 49.76
N THR A 12 13.68 -1.21 49.71
CA THR A 12 12.60 -0.54 50.45
C THR A 12 11.37 -0.34 49.57
N TRP A 13 10.20 -0.08 50.18
CA TRP A 13 8.98 0.29 49.44
C TRP A 13 9.20 1.51 48.53
N LYS A 14 10.11 2.41 48.89
CA LYS A 14 10.50 3.56 48.07
C LYS A 14 11.22 3.12 46.79
N ASN A 15 12.03 2.07 46.84
CA ASN A 15 12.66 1.48 45.64
C ASN A 15 11.60 0.83 44.74
N GLY A 16 10.58 0.19 45.32
CA GLY A 16 9.43 -0.35 44.58
C GLY A 16 8.60 0.73 43.89
N VAL A 17 8.32 1.85 44.57
CA VAL A 17 7.61 2.99 43.97
C VAL A 17 8.43 3.65 42.86
N VAL A 18 9.74 3.83 43.06
CA VAL A 18 10.63 4.34 42.01
C VAL A 18 10.66 3.42 40.79
N ALA A 19 10.78 2.10 40.99
CA ALA A 19 10.74 1.13 39.90
C ALA A 19 9.41 1.16 39.15
N LEU A 20 8.28 1.24 39.87
CA LEU A 20 6.95 1.36 39.27
C LEU A 20 6.80 2.66 38.46
N VAL A 21 7.29 3.79 38.99
CA VAL A 21 7.28 5.08 38.29
C VAL A 21 8.21 5.07 37.07
N MET A 22 9.35 4.39 37.12
CA MET A 22 10.21 4.21 35.94
C MET A 22 9.52 3.32 34.89
N LEU A 23 8.92 2.21 35.30
CA LEU A 23 8.27 1.26 34.39
C LEU A 23 7.02 1.86 33.73
N LEU A 24 6.11 2.43 34.52
CA LEU A 24 4.84 2.96 34.02
C LEU A 24 4.94 4.41 33.53
N GLY A 25 5.85 5.19 34.12
CA GLY A 25 6.05 6.59 33.77
C GLY A 25 6.97 6.75 32.57
N PHE A 26 8.06 6.00 32.44
CA PHE A 26 9.00 6.19 31.33
C PHE A 26 8.93 5.08 30.32
N ILE A 27 9.21 3.87 30.79
CA ILE A 27 9.53 2.74 29.91
C ILE A 27 8.29 2.36 29.11
N GLY A 28 7.11 2.24 29.74
CA GLY A 28 5.87 1.92 29.04
C GLY A 28 5.51 2.91 27.93
N PRO A 29 5.37 4.21 28.23
CA PRO A 29 5.10 5.24 27.23
C PRO A 29 6.13 5.32 26.10
N LEU A 30 7.43 5.23 26.41
CA LEU A 30 8.50 5.22 25.41
C LEU A 30 8.43 3.98 24.53
N ASN A 31 8.14 2.80 25.09
CA ASN A 31 7.94 1.58 24.31
C ASN A 31 6.72 1.69 23.39
N ILE A 32 5.61 2.27 23.86
CA ILE A 32 4.43 2.50 23.01
C ILE A 32 4.75 3.45 21.86
N ALA A 33 5.47 4.56 22.14
CA ALA A 33 5.92 5.47 21.08
C ALA A 33 6.86 4.74 20.11
N MET A 34 7.86 4.01 20.59
CA MET A 34 8.78 3.25 19.74
C MET A 34 8.07 2.20 18.88
N TRP A 35 6.99 1.58 19.38
CA TRP A 35 6.17 0.65 18.62
C TRP A 35 5.28 1.33 17.57
N LEU A 36 4.68 2.48 17.90
CA LEU A 36 3.88 3.25 16.94
C LEU A 36 4.72 3.80 15.78
N TRP A 37 5.93 4.27 16.09
CA TRP A 37 6.76 5.04 15.16
C TRP A 37 7.89 4.25 14.50
N GLY A 38 8.10 2.99 14.90
CA GLY A 38 9.20 2.16 14.43
C GLY A 38 10.55 2.55 15.07
N ALA A 39 10.99 1.77 16.05
CA ALA A 39 12.39 1.78 16.50
C ALA A 39 13.07 0.49 16.03
N GLY A 40 14.40 0.39 16.04
CA GLY A 40 15.14 -0.76 15.47
C GLY A 40 14.81 -2.17 16.00
N ALA A 41 13.85 -2.30 16.93
CA ALA A 41 13.30 -3.58 17.41
C ALA A 41 11.78 -3.77 17.11
N TYR A 42 11.08 -2.77 16.58
CA TYR A 42 9.62 -2.78 16.34
C TYR A 42 9.30 -2.24 14.96
N CYS A 43 8.43 -2.93 14.22
CA CYS A 43 7.81 -2.34 13.04
C CYS A 43 6.82 -1.23 13.45
N PRO A 44 6.69 -0.15 12.67
CA PRO A 44 5.62 0.82 12.85
C PRO A 44 4.25 0.14 12.85
N ALA A 45 3.50 0.27 13.94
CA ALA A 45 2.23 -0.41 14.11
C ALA A 45 1.13 0.06 13.14
N ILE A 46 1.15 1.34 12.75
CA ILE A 46 0.11 1.96 11.92
C ILE A 46 0.00 1.29 10.53
N PRO A 47 1.05 1.28 9.70
CA PRO A 47 0.99 0.59 8.40
C PRO A 47 0.75 -0.92 8.57
N MET A 48 1.24 -1.51 9.65
CA MET A 48 1.01 -2.93 9.92
C MET A 48 -0.46 -3.26 10.18
N PHE A 49 -1.20 -2.41 10.91
CA PHE A 49 -2.63 -2.60 11.11
C PHE A 49 -3.41 -2.49 9.80
N ALA A 50 -3.07 -1.54 8.93
CA ALA A 50 -3.72 -1.39 7.63
C ALA A 50 -3.50 -2.64 6.75
N ILE A 51 -2.26 -3.14 6.67
CA ILE A 51 -1.96 -4.37 5.90
C ILE A 51 -2.72 -5.58 6.46
N MET A 52 -2.76 -5.72 7.79
CA MET A 52 -3.52 -6.78 8.43
C MET A 52 -5.01 -6.66 8.13
N GLU A 53 -5.57 -5.45 8.21
CA GLU A 53 -6.97 -5.18 7.86
C GLU A 53 -7.25 -5.51 6.40
N ASN A 54 -6.41 -5.10 5.46
CA ASN A 54 -6.54 -5.41 4.04
C ASN A 54 -6.50 -6.92 3.77
N ILE A 55 -5.51 -7.63 4.31
CA ILE A 55 -5.40 -9.09 4.17
C ILE A 55 -6.63 -9.77 4.78
N ASN A 56 -7.07 -9.35 5.97
CA ASN A 56 -8.20 -9.93 6.68
C ASN A 56 -9.54 -9.62 6.01
N ASP A 57 -9.75 -8.40 5.49
CA ASP A 57 -10.93 -8.01 4.73
C ASP A 57 -11.11 -8.96 3.53
N LYS A 58 -10.04 -9.19 2.76
CA LYS A 58 -10.05 -10.08 1.60
C LYS A 58 -10.29 -11.54 1.99
N MET A 59 -9.85 -11.96 3.17
CA MET A 59 -10.21 -13.28 3.73
C MET A 59 -11.68 -13.39 4.14
N SER A 60 -12.31 -12.28 4.52
CA SER A 60 -13.69 -12.25 5.01
C SER A 60 -14.74 -12.00 3.92
N LYS A 61 -14.34 -11.41 2.78
CA LYS A 61 -15.24 -11.11 1.66
C LYS A 61 -15.77 -12.38 0.99
N PRO A 62 -17.05 -12.41 0.57
CA PRO A 62 -17.61 -13.55 -0.15
C PRO A 62 -17.00 -13.67 -1.56
N ASN A 63 -16.84 -12.56 -2.29
CA ASN A 63 -16.46 -12.60 -3.70
C ASN A 63 -14.93 -12.68 -3.92
N PRO A 64 -14.46 -13.19 -5.07
CA PRO A 64 -13.06 -13.09 -5.46
C PRO A 64 -12.66 -11.62 -5.53
N ASP A 65 -11.50 -11.30 -4.95
CA ASP A 65 -11.04 -9.92 -4.79
C ASP A 65 -9.52 -9.91 -4.63
N GLY A 66 -8.87 -8.90 -5.22
CA GLY A 66 -7.42 -8.71 -5.21
C GLY A 66 -7.06 -7.37 -4.59
N GLY A 67 -5.82 -7.23 -4.16
CA GLY A 67 -5.24 -5.93 -3.87
C GLY A 67 -3.75 -6.05 -3.62
N ALA A 68 -3.09 -4.90 -3.65
CA ALA A 68 -1.66 -4.82 -3.51
C ALA A 68 -1.19 -3.56 -2.81
N ASP A 69 -0.19 -3.77 -1.97
CA ASP A 69 0.41 -2.77 -1.12
C ASP A 69 1.92 -2.78 -1.34
N LEU A 70 2.52 -1.59 -1.53
CA LEU A 70 3.96 -1.42 -1.37
C LEU A 70 4.18 -0.33 -0.33
N ILE A 71 4.55 -0.74 0.88
CA ILE A 71 4.73 0.20 1.98
C ILE A 71 5.99 1.02 1.76
N TRP A 72 5.85 2.35 1.86
CA TRP A 72 6.95 3.28 1.63
C TRP A 72 8.18 2.94 2.46
N GLY A 73 9.33 2.95 1.79
CA GLY A 73 10.65 2.70 2.33
C GLY A 73 10.97 1.22 2.57
N THR A 74 10.03 0.31 2.32
CA THR A 74 10.30 -1.14 2.42
C THR A 74 10.79 -1.74 1.11
N GLY A 75 10.31 -1.22 -0.03
CA GLY A 75 10.55 -1.82 -1.35
C GLY A 75 10.02 -3.26 -1.49
N VAL A 76 9.07 -3.67 -0.64
CA VAL A 76 8.43 -5.00 -0.68
C VAL A 76 7.02 -4.86 -1.20
N CYS A 77 6.70 -5.58 -2.27
CA CYS A 77 5.35 -5.71 -2.77
C CYS A 77 4.60 -6.80 -2.01
N THR A 78 3.45 -6.45 -1.45
CA THR A 78 2.54 -7.36 -0.75
C THR A 78 1.26 -7.45 -1.56
N ILE A 79 0.97 -8.62 -2.10
CA ILE A 79 -0.24 -8.90 -2.86
C ILE A 79 -1.12 -9.79 -1.99
N TYR A 80 -2.40 -9.50 -1.91
CA TYR A 80 -3.39 -10.37 -1.27
C TYR A 80 -4.52 -10.66 -2.25
N LEU A 81 -4.86 -11.93 -2.38
CA LEU A 81 -5.79 -12.39 -3.39
C LEU A 81 -6.71 -13.46 -2.82
N LYS A 82 -8.01 -13.25 -2.97
CA LYS A 82 -9.01 -14.32 -2.89
C LYS A 82 -9.33 -14.79 -4.32
N PRO A 83 -8.78 -15.94 -4.76
CA PRO A 83 -8.86 -16.33 -6.16
C PRO A 83 -10.21 -16.94 -6.58
N TYR A 84 -11.07 -17.35 -5.64
CA TYR A 84 -12.38 -17.95 -5.94
C TYR A 84 -13.38 -17.77 -4.78
N ASP A 85 -14.67 -17.94 -5.08
CA ASP A 85 -15.80 -17.94 -4.13
C ASP A 85 -16.59 -19.27 -4.29
N GLU A 86 -17.48 -19.59 -3.34
CA GLU A 86 -18.47 -20.67 -3.40
C GLU A 86 -19.33 -20.65 -4.67
N GLN A 87 -19.44 -19.52 -5.38
CA GLN A 87 -20.22 -19.37 -6.62
C GLN A 87 -19.36 -19.19 -7.89
N TYR A 88 -18.05 -18.97 -7.76
CA TYR A 88 -17.12 -18.78 -8.88
C TYR A 88 -16.06 -19.88 -8.83
N ASP A 89 -16.32 -20.98 -9.56
CA ASP A 89 -15.56 -22.24 -9.53
C ASP A 89 -14.31 -22.26 -10.42
N GLU A 90 -13.80 -21.12 -10.91
CA GLU A 90 -12.59 -21.12 -11.75
C GLU A 90 -11.34 -21.36 -10.89
N VAL A 91 -11.07 -22.63 -10.64
CA VAL A 91 -9.83 -23.08 -9.99
C VAL A 91 -8.68 -23.01 -10.99
N GLU A 92 -7.59 -22.36 -10.61
CA GLU A 92 -6.35 -22.35 -11.38
C GLU A 92 -5.91 -23.79 -11.69
N SER A 93 -5.51 -24.00 -12.93
CA SER A 93 -5.11 -25.29 -13.48
C SER A 93 -4.02 -25.07 -14.53
N SER A 94 -3.43 -26.14 -15.07
CA SER A 94 -2.52 -26.01 -16.21
C SER A 94 -3.18 -25.46 -17.49
N GLY A 95 -4.52 -25.46 -17.55
CA GLY A 95 -5.31 -25.08 -18.72
C GLY A 95 -5.93 -23.67 -18.71
N ASN A 96 -5.83 -22.93 -17.61
CA ASN A 96 -6.29 -21.54 -17.48
C ASN A 96 -5.20 -20.68 -16.82
N HIS A 97 -5.40 -19.37 -16.70
CA HIS A 97 -4.44 -18.45 -16.06
C HIS A 97 -5.11 -17.35 -15.23
N PHE A 98 -6.32 -17.62 -14.73
CA PHE A 98 -7.18 -16.63 -14.09
C PHE A 98 -6.52 -16.01 -12.86
N GLY A 99 -6.11 -16.84 -11.89
CA GLY A 99 -5.51 -16.37 -10.65
C GLY A 99 -4.17 -15.68 -10.87
N ILE A 100 -3.40 -16.15 -11.85
CA ILE A 100 -2.10 -15.55 -12.18
C ILE A 100 -2.25 -14.19 -12.86
N LYS A 101 -3.23 -14.02 -13.75
CA LYS A 101 -3.54 -12.73 -14.34
C LYS A 101 -3.81 -11.70 -13.24
N VAL A 102 -4.61 -12.06 -12.22
CA VAL A 102 -4.89 -11.16 -11.10
C VAL A 102 -3.61 -10.84 -10.33
N VAL A 103 -2.75 -11.82 -10.01
CA VAL A 103 -1.45 -11.52 -9.36
C VAL A 103 -0.60 -10.56 -10.20
N MET A 104 -0.57 -10.72 -11.52
CA MET A 104 0.19 -9.82 -12.40
C MET A 104 -0.44 -8.43 -12.51
N HIS A 105 -1.77 -8.31 -12.40
CA HIS A 105 -2.50 -7.04 -12.27
C HIS A 105 -2.10 -6.32 -10.98
N GLU A 106 -2.22 -7.01 -9.84
CA GLU A 106 -1.86 -6.46 -8.53
C GLU A 106 -0.38 -6.07 -8.44
N PHE A 107 0.50 -6.80 -9.13
CA PHE A 107 1.90 -6.43 -9.22
C PHE A 107 2.13 -5.08 -9.94
N ILE A 108 1.31 -4.72 -10.93
CA ILE A 108 1.41 -3.39 -11.55
C ILE A 108 1.07 -2.30 -10.52
N HIS A 109 0.08 -2.50 -9.66
CA HIS A 109 -0.21 -1.57 -8.57
C HIS A 109 0.97 -1.40 -7.62
N CYS A 110 1.65 -2.50 -7.27
CA CYS A 110 2.92 -2.39 -6.52
C CYS A 110 3.98 -1.55 -7.26
N LEU A 111 4.10 -1.67 -8.58
CA LEU A 111 5.05 -0.86 -9.36
C LEU A 111 4.66 0.62 -9.37
N GLN A 112 3.37 0.92 -9.54
CA GLN A 112 2.82 2.27 -9.47
C GLN A 112 3.16 2.89 -8.10
N HIS A 113 2.82 2.18 -7.03
CA HIS A 113 3.12 2.56 -5.66
C HIS A 113 4.62 2.78 -5.43
N GLY A 114 5.46 1.84 -5.85
CA GLY A 114 6.92 1.93 -5.70
C GLY A 114 7.54 3.07 -6.49
N LEU A 115 7.03 3.38 -7.67
CA LEU A 115 7.56 4.45 -8.52
C LEU A 115 7.14 5.84 -8.04
N VAL A 116 5.89 6.00 -7.62
CA VAL A 116 5.39 7.24 -6.98
C VAL A 116 6.13 7.50 -5.67
N SER A 117 6.37 6.42 -4.91
CA SER A 117 7.13 6.39 -3.67
C SER A 117 8.61 6.79 -3.82
N GLY A 118 9.23 6.39 -4.92
CA GLY A 118 10.69 6.38 -5.08
C GLY A 118 11.37 5.11 -4.53
N ASP A 119 10.61 4.14 -4.00
CA ASP A 119 11.12 2.81 -3.63
C ASP A 119 11.52 1.94 -4.84
N ALA A 120 10.96 2.25 -6.01
CA ALA A 120 11.35 1.68 -7.29
C ALA A 120 11.92 2.77 -8.20
N ASP A 121 12.93 2.40 -9.01
CA ASP A 121 13.52 3.28 -10.02
C ASP A 121 13.56 2.56 -11.37
N PRO A 122 13.01 3.14 -12.46
CA PRO A 122 13.15 2.61 -13.81
C PRO A 122 14.60 2.57 -14.33
N ALA A 123 15.61 3.02 -13.59
CA ALA A 123 17.02 2.77 -13.88
C ALA A 123 17.59 1.51 -13.20
N VAL A 124 16.91 0.99 -12.17
CA VAL A 124 17.36 -0.18 -11.40
C VAL A 124 16.57 -1.41 -11.83
N ARG A 125 17.26 -2.50 -12.13
CA ARG A 125 16.66 -3.79 -12.48
C ARG A 125 17.20 -4.90 -11.63
N TYR A 126 16.31 -5.77 -11.18
CA TYR A 126 16.67 -6.98 -10.47
C TYR A 126 16.71 -8.16 -11.44
N ASP A 127 17.84 -8.88 -11.45
CA ASP A 127 17.97 -10.11 -12.24
C ASP A 127 16.97 -11.18 -11.76
N THR A 128 16.71 -11.19 -10.46
CA THR A 128 15.82 -12.13 -9.76
C THR A 128 14.92 -11.38 -8.78
N ILE A 129 13.64 -11.75 -8.75
CA ILE A 129 12.67 -11.32 -7.75
C ILE A 129 12.55 -12.43 -6.70
N ASP A 130 12.71 -12.07 -5.42
CA ASP A 130 12.43 -12.96 -4.29
C ASP A 130 10.92 -13.07 -4.11
N VAL A 131 10.36 -14.25 -4.37
CA VAL A 131 8.90 -14.47 -4.36
C VAL A 131 8.56 -15.43 -3.23
N ILE A 132 7.73 -14.94 -2.32
CA ILE A 132 7.17 -15.76 -1.23
C ILE A 132 5.68 -15.92 -1.50
N VAL A 133 5.19 -17.16 -1.48
CA VAL A 133 3.76 -17.44 -1.57
C VAL A 133 3.28 -18.00 -0.24
N GLU A 134 2.36 -17.27 0.38
CA GLU A 134 1.72 -17.63 1.64
C GLU A 134 0.36 -18.25 1.36
N ASN A 135 0.30 -19.58 1.49
CA ASN A 135 -0.87 -20.40 1.25
C ASN A 135 -1.27 -21.17 2.51
N LYS A 136 -1.65 -20.44 3.57
CA LYS A 136 -2.16 -21.08 4.80
C LYS A 136 -3.58 -21.61 4.66
N CYS A 137 -4.30 -21.16 3.66
CA CYS A 137 -5.70 -21.50 3.50
C CYS A 137 -5.93 -22.78 2.66
N GLY A 138 -4.88 -23.37 2.09
CA GLY A 138 -4.95 -24.68 1.43
C GLY A 138 -5.42 -24.63 -0.01
N ILE A 139 -5.18 -23.52 -0.71
CA ILE A 139 -5.42 -23.45 -2.16
C ILE A 139 -4.49 -24.44 -2.89
N PRO A 140 -4.85 -24.92 -4.09
CA PRO A 140 -4.02 -25.85 -4.84
C PRO A 140 -2.59 -25.33 -5.13
N ASP A 141 -1.58 -26.19 -5.00
CA ASP A 141 -0.16 -25.84 -5.21
C ASP A 141 0.15 -25.26 -6.60
N VAL A 142 -0.73 -25.47 -7.58
CA VAL A 142 -0.61 -24.91 -8.93
C VAL A 142 -0.60 -23.37 -8.90
N TYR A 143 -1.33 -22.73 -7.99
CA TYR A 143 -1.28 -21.28 -7.83
C TYR A 143 0.11 -20.80 -7.39
N ALA A 144 0.68 -21.42 -6.35
CA ALA A 144 1.99 -21.05 -5.85
C ALA A 144 3.09 -21.30 -6.88
N SER A 145 3.09 -22.48 -7.51
CA SER A 145 4.09 -22.83 -8.52
C SER A 145 4.02 -21.93 -9.76
N LYS A 146 2.82 -21.60 -10.24
CA LYS A 146 2.65 -20.67 -11.35
C LYS A 146 3.00 -19.23 -10.99
N THR A 147 2.71 -18.76 -9.79
CA THR A 147 3.10 -17.41 -9.33
C THR A 147 4.62 -17.26 -9.31
N VAL A 148 5.34 -18.23 -8.72
CA VAL A 148 6.81 -18.23 -8.74
C VAL A 148 7.35 -18.28 -10.17
N ALA A 149 6.78 -19.13 -11.02
CA ALA A 149 7.18 -19.24 -12.42
C ALA A 149 6.90 -17.94 -13.22
N ALA A 150 5.79 -17.26 -12.95
CA ALA A 150 5.43 -16.03 -13.63
C ALA A 150 6.43 -14.90 -13.32
N PHE A 151 6.78 -14.71 -12.05
CA PHE A 151 7.79 -13.74 -11.65
C PHE A 151 9.20 -14.07 -12.18
N ALA A 152 9.55 -15.36 -12.26
CA ALA A 152 10.81 -15.78 -12.90
C ALA A 152 10.85 -15.46 -14.40
N ALA A 153 9.69 -15.49 -15.07
CA ALA A 153 9.51 -15.16 -16.49
C ALA A 153 9.15 -13.69 -16.75
N LEU A 154 9.08 -12.84 -15.72
CA LEU A 154 8.65 -11.45 -15.84
C LEU A 154 9.56 -10.69 -16.82
N PRO A 155 9.03 -9.85 -17.74
CA PRO A 155 9.86 -9.03 -18.61
C PRO A 155 10.79 -8.10 -17.82
N ALA A 156 11.98 -7.85 -18.36
CA ALA A 156 13.03 -7.14 -17.64
C ALA A 156 12.60 -5.73 -17.23
N GLU A 157 11.83 -5.04 -18.07
CA GLU A 157 11.29 -3.71 -17.82
C GLU A 157 10.44 -3.61 -16.54
N PHE A 158 9.79 -4.69 -16.10
CA PHE A 158 8.94 -4.72 -14.89
C PHE A 158 9.67 -5.25 -13.64
N ARG A 159 10.94 -5.65 -13.73
CA ARG A 159 11.73 -6.15 -12.59
C ARG A 159 12.28 -5.02 -11.72
N LEU A 160 11.40 -4.15 -11.23
CA LEU A 160 11.76 -2.95 -10.46
C LEU A 160 11.67 -3.16 -8.94
N ILE A 161 11.07 -4.27 -8.50
CA ILE A 161 10.86 -4.61 -7.10
C ILE A 161 11.61 -5.90 -6.80
N LYS A 162 12.37 -5.91 -5.70
CA LYS A 162 13.24 -7.03 -5.35
C LYS A 162 12.49 -8.19 -4.71
N LYS A 163 11.43 -7.89 -3.95
CA LYS A 163 10.71 -8.87 -3.14
C LYS A 163 9.20 -8.72 -3.32
N VAL A 164 8.54 -9.83 -3.60
CA VAL A 164 7.08 -9.93 -3.69
C VAL A 164 6.61 -11.01 -2.74
N VAL A 165 5.60 -10.70 -1.92
CA VAL A 165 4.91 -11.66 -1.08
C VAL A 165 3.45 -11.73 -1.50
N VAL A 166 2.97 -12.93 -1.84
CA VAL A 166 1.60 -13.17 -2.28
C VAL A 166 0.86 -13.97 -1.22
N PHE A 167 -0.14 -13.36 -0.60
CA PHE A 167 -1.06 -13.97 0.34
C PHE A 167 -2.29 -14.47 -0.40
N TYR A 168 -2.41 -15.79 -0.53
CA TYR A 168 -3.65 -16.39 -1.02
C TYR A 168 -4.63 -16.59 0.13
N ALA A 169 -5.69 -15.79 0.12
CA ALA A 169 -6.79 -15.78 1.06
C ALA A 169 -7.90 -16.73 0.58
N CYS A 170 -8.42 -17.65 1.41
CA CYS A 170 -9.61 -18.44 1.02
C CYS A 170 -10.56 -18.81 2.17
N GLY A 171 -10.81 -17.88 3.11
CA GLY A 171 -11.99 -17.95 3.99
C GLY A 171 -11.99 -19.03 5.09
N ASN A 172 -10.87 -19.72 5.33
CA ASN A 172 -10.80 -20.81 6.35
C ASN A 172 -10.60 -20.33 7.81
N GLY A 173 -10.92 -19.07 8.10
CA GLY A 173 -10.84 -18.51 9.46
C GLY A 173 -9.42 -18.36 10.04
N TYR A 174 -8.39 -18.36 9.18
CA TYR A 174 -7.03 -18.06 9.58
C TYR A 174 -6.76 -16.56 9.45
N GLU A 175 -6.34 -15.89 10.52
CA GLU A 175 -5.93 -14.48 10.51
C GLU A 175 -4.40 -14.39 10.68
N TYR A 176 -3.73 -13.65 9.81
CA TYR A 176 -2.29 -13.43 9.95
C TYR A 176 -2.00 -12.50 11.12
N THR A 177 -1.09 -12.90 11.99
CA THR A 177 -0.65 -12.04 13.10
C THR A 177 0.40 -11.03 12.61
N GLN A 178 0.53 -9.90 13.31
CA GLN A 178 1.57 -8.91 13.03
C GLN A 178 2.96 -9.57 12.95
N ALA A 179 3.33 -10.37 13.96
CA ALA A 179 4.64 -11.02 14.02
C ALA A 179 4.92 -11.93 12.82
N GLU A 180 3.90 -12.57 12.24
CA GLU A 180 4.07 -13.39 11.05
C GLU A 180 4.33 -12.56 9.81
N ILE A 181 3.60 -11.45 9.65
CA ILE A 181 3.82 -10.53 8.52
C ILE A 181 5.19 -9.88 8.65
N GLU A 182 5.60 -9.48 9.86
CA GLU A 182 6.95 -8.96 10.12
C GLU A 182 8.01 -9.98 9.71
N ASP A 183 7.93 -11.24 10.16
CA ASP A 183 8.91 -12.27 9.85
C ASP A 183 8.95 -12.63 8.35
N LYS A 184 7.78 -12.79 7.72
CA LYS A 184 7.65 -13.26 6.33
C LYS A 184 7.92 -12.16 5.30
N VAL A 185 7.47 -10.94 5.57
CA VAL A 185 7.42 -9.87 4.57
C VAL A 185 8.56 -8.88 4.74
N TYR A 186 8.68 -8.26 5.91
CA TYR A 186 9.51 -7.07 6.08
C TYR A 186 10.81 -7.31 6.85
N GLY A 187 10.91 -8.39 7.61
CA GLY A 187 11.97 -8.66 8.56
C GLY A 187 11.80 -7.89 9.89
N ALA A 188 12.57 -8.32 10.89
CA ALA A 188 12.51 -7.73 12.23
C ALA A 188 12.75 -6.20 12.22
N GLY A 189 11.83 -5.46 12.85
CA GLY A 189 11.88 -4.00 12.92
C GLY A 189 11.49 -3.27 11.63
N CYS A 190 11.07 -3.99 10.57
CA CYS A 190 10.61 -3.45 9.29
C CYS A 190 11.48 -2.30 8.76
N PRO A 191 12.76 -2.58 8.46
CA PRO A 191 13.72 -1.54 8.11
C PRO A 191 13.22 -0.71 6.93
N GLY A 192 13.25 0.62 7.11
CA GLY A 192 12.84 1.57 6.09
C GLY A 192 11.35 1.89 6.04
N MET A 193 10.48 1.07 6.67
CA MET A 193 9.03 1.29 6.69
C MET A 193 8.69 2.68 7.24
N SER A 194 7.99 3.49 6.43
CA SER A 194 7.48 4.78 6.87
C SER A 194 6.26 4.60 7.79
N PRO A 195 6.23 5.25 8.98
CA PRO A 195 5.09 5.15 9.88
C PRO A 195 3.85 5.93 9.40
N ASN A 196 4.04 6.89 8.49
CA ASN A 196 3.03 7.89 8.14
C ASN A 196 2.79 8.04 6.64
N GLN A 197 3.53 7.31 5.80
CA GLN A 197 3.39 7.43 4.36
C GLN A 197 3.03 6.08 3.79
N GLY A 198 1.95 6.07 3.03
CA GLY A 198 1.53 4.96 2.21
C GLY A 198 1.04 5.50 0.87
N PRO A 199 1.17 4.71 -0.20
CA PRO A 199 0.84 5.14 -1.57
C PRO A 199 -0.65 4.98 -1.90
N TRP A 200 -1.55 5.21 -0.95
CA TRP A 200 -2.88 4.60 -0.96
C TRP A 200 -3.90 5.24 -1.91
N GLU A 201 -3.79 6.54 -2.25
CA GLU A 201 -4.98 7.26 -2.76
C GLU A 201 -4.91 7.84 -4.20
N ASP A 202 -3.77 7.79 -4.92
CA ASP A 202 -3.53 8.85 -5.92
C ASP A 202 -3.24 8.43 -7.38
N LEU A 203 -3.55 7.20 -7.79
CA LEU A 203 -3.54 6.85 -9.23
C LEU A 203 -4.72 6.00 -9.69
N ASN A 204 -5.72 5.72 -8.83
CA ASN A 204 -6.66 4.60 -9.00
C ASN A 204 -7.37 4.56 -10.39
N GLY A 205 -7.94 5.68 -10.86
CA GLY A 205 -8.69 5.69 -12.13
C GLY A 205 -7.85 5.33 -13.37
N PHE A 206 -6.67 5.92 -13.51
CA PHE A 206 -5.75 5.59 -14.61
C PHE A 206 -4.97 4.29 -14.33
N GLY A 207 -4.60 4.09 -13.07
CA GLY A 207 -3.77 3.01 -12.57
C GLY A 207 -4.43 1.63 -12.70
N GLU A 208 -5.74 1.52 -12.48
CA GLU A 208 -6.50 0.29 -12.75
C GLU A 208 -6.52 -0.07 -14.23
N GLY A 209 -6.63 0.94 -15.11
CA GLY A 209 -6.58 0.75 -16.55
C GLY A 209 -5.21 0.25 -17.02
N ASP A 210 -4.15 0.85 -16.50
CA ASP A 210 -2.78 0.44 -16.76
C ASP A 210 -2.50 -0.97 -16.25
N ALA A 211 -2.90 -1.27 -15.01
CA ALA A 211 -2.74 -2.58 -14.41
C ALA A 211 -3.42 -3.67 -15.23
N GLU A 212 -4.64 -3.40 -15.69
CA GLU A 212 -5.37 -4.29 -16.58
C GLU A 212 -4.65 -4.43 -17.94
N TYR A 213 -4.30 -3.31 -18.59
CA TYR A 213 -3.68 -3.33 -19.91
C TYR A 213 -2.34 -4.07 -19.90
N TYR A 214 -1.44 -3.73 -18.98
CA TYR A 214 -0.09 -4.29 -18.93
C TYR A 214 -0.09 -5.73 -18.44
N SER A 215 -0.95 -6.08 -17.47
CA SER A 215 -1.12 -7.49 -17.07
C SER A 215 -1.57 -8.31 -18.26
N MET A 216 -2.58 -7.86 -19.02
CA MET A 216 -3.15 -8.64 -20.11
C MET A 216 -2.32 -8.67 -21.40
N ASN A 217 -1.76 -7.53 -21.81
CA ASN A 217 -1.16 -7.38 -23.14
C ASN A 217 0.37 -7.46 -23.14
N THR A 218 1.01 -7.35 -21.98
CA THR A 218 2.48 -7.33 -21.89
C THR A 218 3.01 -8.43 -20.99
N ILE A 219 2.61 -8.46 -19.72
CA ILE A 219 3.14 -9.40 -18.74
C ILE A 219 2.61 -10.81 -19.00
N MET A 220 1.29 -11.02 -19.01
CA MET A 220 0.70 -12.34 -19.18
C MET A 220 1.18 -13.05 -20.46
N PRO A 221 1.20 -12.40 -21.64
CA PRO A 221 1.69 -13.02 -22.85
C PRO A 221 3.16 -13.45 -22.77
N ALA A 222 4.00 -12.76 -22.00
CA ALA A 222 5.40 -13.10 -21.79
C ALA A 222 5.59 -14.23 -20.76
N VAL A 223 4.92 -14.14 -19.60
CA VAL A 223 5.09 -15.12 -18.51
C VAL A 223 4.53 -16.49 -18.86
N VAL A 224 3.52 -16.57 -19.72
CA VAL A 224 2.93 -17.85 -20.17
C VAL A 224 3.61 -18.41 -21.42
N GLN A 225 4.57 -17.72 -22.07
CA GLN A 225 5.32 -18.28 -23.21
C GLN A 225 5.90 -19.68 -22.92
N PRO A 226 6.45 -19.95 -21.71
CA PRO A 226 6.98 -21.27 -21.39
C PRO A 226 5.89 -22.32 -21.09
N TRP A 227 4.62 -21.93 -21.05
CA TRP A 227 3.50 -22.79 -20.64
C TRP A 227 2.74 -23.31 -21.86
N THR A 228 2.06 -24.45 -21.71
CA THR A 228 1.39 -25.14 -22.83
C THR A 228 0.15 -24.42 -23.35
N THR A 229 -0.44 -23.54 -22.54
CA THR A 229 -1.69 -22.85 -22.86
C THR A 229 -1.37 -21.36 -23.06
N PRO A 230 -1.55 -20.77 -24.25
CA PRO A 230 -1.33 -19.35 -24.45
C PRO A 230 -2.40 -18.52 -23.73
N TYR A 231 -2.04 -17.33 -23.28
CA TYR A 231 -2.99 -16.34 -22.77
C TYR A 231 -3.40 -15.39 -23.90
N ASN A 232 -4.70 -15.32 -24.20
CA ASN A 232 -5.22 -14.49 -25.29
C ASN A 232 -5.62 -13.09 -24.79
N GLY A 233 -4.65 -12.40 -24.19
CA GLY A 233 -4.84 -11.05 -23.65
C GLY A 233 -5.42 -10.03 -24.64
N PRO A 234 -4.95 -9.97 -25.90
CA PRO A 234 -5.48 -9.00 -26.87
C PRO A 234 -6.97 -9.16 -27.19
N ALA A 235 -7.46 -10.40 -27.28
CA ALA A 235 -8.89 -10.65 -27.51
C ALA A 235 -9.72 -10.31 -26.27
N GLU A 236 -9.25 -10.71 -25.10
CA GLU A 236 -9.91 -10.41 -23.83
C GLU A 236 -9.96 -8.89 -23.59
N TRP A 237 -8.86 -8.17 -23.82
CA TRP A 237 -8.81 -6.71 -23.75
C TRP A 237 -9.81 -6.03 -24.69
N THR A 238 -9.92 -6.53 -25.93
CA THR A 238 -10.87 -6.00 -26.91
C THR A 238 -12.32 -6.22 -26.46
N GLN A 239 -12.61 -7.40 -25.91
CA GLN A 239 -13.92 -7.73 -25.37
C GLN A 239 -14.26 -6.84 -24.17
N LYS A 240 -13.38 -6.77 -23.16
CA LYS A 240 -13.60 -5.97 -21.95
C LYS A 240 -13.86 -4.50 -22.27
N ASN A 241 -13.11 -3.91 -23.18
CA ASN A 241 -13.35 -2.53 -23.62
C ASN A 241 -14.71 -2.31 -24.31
N THR A 242 -15.21 -3.32 -25.01
CA THR A 242 -16.57 -3.28 -25.60
C THR A 242 -17.62 -3.31 -24.50
N GLU A 243 -17.43 -4.16 -23.50
CA GLU A 243 -18.31 -4.27 -22.33
C GLU A 243 -18.26 -3.00 -21.47
N CYS A 244 -17.08 -2.40 -21.25
CA CYS A 244 -16.92 -1.19 -20.46
C CYS A 244 -17.58 0.02 -21.11
N LEU A 245 -17.53 0.16 -22.44
CA LEU A 245 -18.33 1.18 -23.13
C LEU A 245 -19.82 1.03 -22.81
N GLN A 246 -20.35 -0.19 -22.86
CA GLN A 246 -21.76 -0.46 -22.56
C GLN A 246 -22.10 -0.19 -21.09
N ARG A 247 -21.28 -0.68 -20.16
CA ARG A 247 -21.46 -0.51 -18.70
C ARG A 247 -21.40 0.96 -18.28
N CYS A 248 -20.59 1.77 -18.96
CA CYS A 248 -20.46 3.20 -18.72
C CYS A 248 -21.40 4.08 -19.56
N GLY A 249 -22.30 3.47 -20.36
CA GLY A 249 -23.30 4.21 -21.14
C GLY A 249 -22.76 4.96 -22.36
N LEU A 250 -21.61 4.55 -22.88
CA LEU A 250 -20.94 5.22 -23.99
C LEU A 250 -21.29 4.56 -25.35
N PRO A 251 -21.35 5.35 -26.44
CA PRO A 251 -21.11 6.80 -26.48
C PRO A 251 -22.32 7.64 -26.01
N GLY A 252 -22.04 8.89 -25.63
CA GLY A 252 -23.05 9.95 -25.40
C GLY A 252 -23.44 10.19 -23.94
N ASN A 253 -22.81 9.50 -22.98
CA ASN A 253 -23.02 9.74 -21.56
C ASN A 253 -22.09 10.84 -21.04
N ASP A 254 -22.65 12.04 -20.83
CA ASP A 254 -21.95 13.21 -20.33
C ASP A 254 -21.55 13.12 -18.85
N LYS A 255 -22.03 12.10 -18.13
CA LYS A 255 -21.64 11.79 -16.75
C LYS A 255 -20.28 11.10 -16.66
N PHE A 256 -19.78 10.53 -17.76
CA PHE A 256 -18.43 9.98 -17.83
C PHE A 256 -17.42 11.13 -17.96
N ARG A 257 -17.11 11.82 -16.85
CA ARG A 257 -16.12 12.90 -16.81
C ARG A 257 -14.87 12.42 -16.12
N ILE A 258 -13.80 12.25 -16.88
CA ILE A 258 -12.58 11.66 -16.34
C ILE A 258 -11.90 12.57 -15.32
N GLY A 259 -12.13 13.89 -15.41
CA GLY A 259 -11.60 14.83 -14.43
C GLY A 259 -10.09 14.72 -14.28
N ASP A 260 -9.63 14.76 -13.03
CA ASP A 260 -8.22 14.54 -12.66
C ASP A 260 -7.88 13.05 -12.41
N LEU A 261 -8.87 12.15 -12.49
CA LEU A 261 -8.78 10.71 -12.18
C LEU A 261 -8.20 10.36 -10.79
N SER A 262 -8.26 11.27 -9.82
CA SER A 262 -7.95 10.94 -8.42
C SER A 262 -8.92 9.90 -7.90
N GLU A 263 -8.51 9.08 -6.93
CA GLU A 263 -9.43 8.16 -6.28
C GLU A 263 -10.65 8.91 -5.75
N LYS A 264 -10.41 10.05 -5.11
CA LYS A 264 -11.48 10.95 -4.66
C LYS A 264 -12.43 11.34 -5.79
N HIS A 265 -11.91 11.76 -6.95
CA HIS A 265 -12.76 12.11 -8.09
C HIS A 265 -13.55 10.90 -8.60
N VAL A 266 -12.89 9.75 -8.75
CA VAL A 266 -13.52 8.54 -9.28
C VAL A 266 -14.59 8.01 -8.32
N GLU A 267 -14.26 7.84 -7.04
CA GLU A 267 -15.14 7.23 -6.04
C GLU A 267 -16.22 8.17 -5.50
N ASP A 268 -15.88 9.44 -5.22
CA ASP A 268 -16.82 10.38 -4.62
C ASP A 268 -17.68 11.12 -5.67
N GLN A 269 -17.24 11.20 -6.94
CA GLN A 269 -17.92 11.99 -7.96
C GLN A 269 -18.35 11.17 -9.17
N MET A 270 -17.41 10.52 -9.85
CA MET A 270 -17.68 9.88 -11.14
C MET A 270 -18.59 8.65 -11.00
N ILE A 271 -18.25 7.70 -10.13
CA ILE A 271 -19.07 6.51 -9.87
C ILE A 271 -20.47 6.90 -9.39
N PRO A 272 -20.65 7.79 -8.39
CA PRO A 272 -21.97 8.24 -7.99
C PRO A 272 -22.76 8.87 -9.13
N ALA A 273 -22.14 9.73 -9.95
CA ALA A 273 -22.81 10.36 -11.08
C ALA A 273 -23.29 9.33 -12.13
N LEU A 274 -22.45 8.34 -12.43
CA LEU A 274 -22.75 7.22 -13.34
C LEU A 274 -23.87 6.34 -12.79
N ARG A 275 -23.81 5.97 -11.50
CA ARG A 275 -24.85 5.23 -10.79
C ARG A 275 -26.19 5.97 -10.83
N ASP A 276 -26.19 7.28 -10.56
CA ASP A 276 -27.39 8.11 -10.68
C ASP A 276 -27.90 8.21 -12.14
N GLY A 277 -27.09 7.79 -13.11
CA GLY A 277 -27.46 7.66 -14.54
C GLY A 277 -28.00 6.28 -14.92
N GLY A 278 -28.04 5.33 -13.99
CA GLY A 278 -28.39 3.93 -14.25
C GLY A 278 -27.23 3.09 -14.78
N TYR A 279 -25.98 3.55 -14.60
CA TYR A 279 -24.75 2.89 -15.04
C TYR A 279 -23.96 2.33 -13.87
N ASP A 280 -24.65 1.62 -12.97
CA ASP A 280 -24.13 1.10 -11.71
C ASP A 280 -22.95 0.13 -11.91
N ASP A 281 -22.79 -0.47 -13.08
CA ASP A 281 -21.73 -1.43 -13.40
C ASP A 281 -20.45 -0.79 -13.93
N CYS A 282 -20.43 0.53 -14.15
CA CYS A 282 -19.20 1.25 -14.47
C CYS A 282 -18.37 1.44 -13.20
N ARG A 283 -17.25 0.71 -13.11
CA ARG A 283 -16.31 0.67 -11.97
C ARG A 283 -14.95 1.26 -12.36
N ASN A 284 -14.05 1.46 -11.40
CA ASN A 284 -12.70 2.02 -11.59
C ASN A 284 -11.97 1.36 -12.77
N ASN A 285 -11.95 0.01 -12.84
CA ASN A 285 -11.29 -0.71 -13.92
C ASN A 285 -11.87 -0.33 -15.29
N CYS A 286 -13.19 -0.31 -15.45
CA CYS A 286 -13.77 0.11 -16.73
C CYS A 286 -13.44 1.56 -17.09
N ILE A 287 -13.39 2.46 -16.11
CA ILE A 287 -13.01 3.86 -16.33
C ILE A 287 -11.56 3.93 -16.83
N GLY A 288 -10.63 3.27 -16.15
CA GLY A 288 -9.23 3.22 -16.54
C GLY A 288 -8.97 2.53 -17.87
N GLU A 289 -9.61 1.38 -18.10
CA GLU A 289 -9.50 0.61 -19.35
C GLU A 289 -9.86 1.48 -20.57
N LEU A 290 -10.95 2.26 -20.47
CA LEU A 290 -11.38 3.19 -21.51
C LEU A 290 -10.39 4.33 -21.74
N VAL A 291 -9.76 4.83 -20.67
CA VAL A 291 -8.73 5.88 -20.75
C VAL A 291 -7.48 5.35 -21.46
N ILE A 292 -7.01 4.14 -21.10
CA ILE A 292 -5.86 3.51 -21.77
C ILE A 292 -6.17 3.17 -23.22
N LYS A 293 -7.36 2.64 -23.50
CA LYS A 293 -7.81 2.43 -24.88
C LYS A 293 -7.73 3.73 -25.69
N PHE A 294 -8.26 4.83 -25.16
CA PHE A 294 -8.22 6.12 -25.85
C PHE A 294 -6.78 6.63 -26.05
N LEU A 295 -5.91 6.47 -25.06
CA LEU A 295 -4.48 6.75 -25.20
C LEU A 295 -3.86 5.96 -26.35
N LEU A 296 -4.10 4.66 -26.42
CA LEU A 296 -3.53 3.80 -27.46
C LEU A 296 -4.14 4.05 -28.85
N GLU A 297 -5.40 4.48 -28.93
CA GLU A 297 -6.03 4.93 -30.19
C GLU A 297 -5.35 6.21 -30.74
N ARG A 298 -4.97 7.14 -29.86
CA ARG A 298 -4.28 8.39 -30.23
C ARG A 298 -2.79 8.21 -30.43
N ARG A 299 -2.17 7.34 -29.62
CA ARG A 299 -0.74 7.08 -29.58
C ARG A 299 -0.48 5.56 -29.54
N PRO A 300 -0.62 4.87 -30.69
CA PRO A 300 -0.38 3.42 -30.77
C PRO A 300 1.06 3.00 -30.44
N ALA A 301 2.01 3.94 -30.47
CA ALA A 301 3.42 3.72 -30.18
C ALA A 301 3.81 4.07 -28.73
N THR A 302 2.84 4.31 -27.82
CA THR A 302 3.14 4.56 -26.41
C THR A 302 3.87 3.36 -25.81
N THR A 303 5.03 3.62 -25.23
CA THR A 303 5.95 2.61 -24.70
C THR A 303 5.73 2.40 -23.20
N VAL A 304 6.11 1.21 -22.72
CA VAL A 304 6.15 0.93 -21.27
C VAL A 304 7.04 1.95 -20.55
N ALA A 305 8.18 2.33 -21.14
CA ALA A 305 9.10 3.29 -20.54
C ALA A 305 8.44 4.67 -20.30
N GLU A 306 7.68 5.18 -21.28
CA GLU A 306 6.93 6.43 -21.11
C GLU A 306 5.97 6.35 -19.91
N ILE A 307 5.23 5.24 -19.74
CA ILE A 307 4.29 5.10 -18.63
C ILE A 307 5.00 4.92 -17.28
N LEU A 308 6.09 4.16 -17.21
CA LEU A 308 6.91 4.06 -15.99
C LEU A 308 7.46 5.44 -15.58
N ASP A 309 7.86 6.26 -16.55
CA ASP A 309 8.31 7.63 -16.31
C ASP A 309 7.16 8.54 -15.84
N VAL A 310 5.93 8.36 -16.37
CA VAL A 310 4.73 9.04 -15.84
C VAL A 310 4.55 8.74 -14.35
N TRP A 311 4.54 7.46 -13.94
CA TRP A 311 4.36 7.07 -12.54
C TRP A 311 5.51 7.58 -11.65
N LYS A 312 6.76 7.46 -12.11
CA LYS A 312 7.94 7.98 -11.38
C LYS A 312 7.84 9.48 -11.14
N GLY A 313 7.51 10.24 -12.19
CA GLY A 313 7.41 11.69 -12.09
C GLY A 313 6.22 12.13 -11.25
N ALA A 314 5.13 11.34 -11.20
CA ALA A 314 3.89 11.71 -10.52
C ALA A 314 4.10 12.03 -9.02
N GLY A 315 4.88 11.23 -8.29
CA GLY A 315 5.21 11.52 -6.89
C GLY A 315 6.05 12.79 -6.67
N SER A 316 6.75 13.25 -7.71
CA SER A 316 7.71 14.37 -7.60
C SER A 316 7.18 15.70 -8.15
N VAL A 317 6.40 15.68 -9.22
CA VAL A 317 5.89 16.87 -9.93
C VAL A 317 4.38 16.82 -10.18
N GLY A 318 3.70 15.74 -9.80
CA GLY A 318 2.28 15.52 -10.07
C GLY A 318 2.03 14.73 -11.35
N PHE A 319 0.93 14.00 -11.38
CA PHE A 319 0.56 13.17 -12.52
C PHE A 319 0.41 14.01 -13.80
N GLY A 320 -0.28 15.16 -13.75
CA GLY A 320 -0.49 15.99 -14.93
C GLY A 320 0.81 16.51 -15.57
N ALA A 321 1.76 16.98 -14.75
CA ALA A 321 3.05 17.47 -15.23
C ALA A 321 3.97 16.33 -15.71
N SER A 322 3.93 15.20 -15.01
CA SER A 322 4.68 13.99 -15.38
C SER A 322 4.18 13.40 -16.70
N TRP A 323 2.86 13.36 -16.86
CA TRP A 323 2.16 13.00 -18.10
C TRP A 323 2.61 13.89 -19.26
N GLU A 324 2.51 15.22 -19.11
CA GLU A 324 2.90 16.14 -20.19
C GLU A 324 4.37 15.99 -20.58
N THR A 325 5.25 15.77 -19.60
CA THR A 325 6.68 15.56 -19.84
C THR A 325 6.95 14.27 -20.61
N SER A 326 6.28 13.18 -20.26
CA SER A 326 6.58 11.84 -20.80
C SER A 326 5.80 11.53 -22.08
N ILE A 327 4.53 11.95 -22.14
CA ILE A 327 3.63 11.72 -23.27
C ILE A 327 3.71 12.87 -24.30
N GLY A 328 4.01 14.10 -23.88
CA GLY A 328 4.11 15.26 -24.77
C GLY A 328 2.76 15.88 -25.16
N GLU A 329 1.68 15.54 -24.46
CA GLU A 329 0.36 16.19 -24.52
C GLU A 329 -0.05 16.52 -23.07
N SER A 330 -0.64 17.69 -22.81
CA SER A 330 -1.11 17.99 -21.45
C SER A 330 -2.28 17.07 -21.07
N TRP A 331 -2.43 16.73 -19.78
CA TRP A 331 -3.61 15.96 -19.34
C TRP A 331 -4.92 16.67 -19.66
N GLN A 332 -4.92 18.00 -19.63
CA GLN A 332 -6.07 18.81 -19.98
C GLN A 332 -6.47 18.64 -21.46
N ASP A 333 -5.50 18.66 -22.37
CA ASP A 333 -5.78 18.45 -23.79
C ASP A 333 -6.22 17.01 -24.07
N PHE A 334 -5.60 16.03 -23.40
CA PHE A 334 -5.96 14.63 -23.50
C PHE A 334 -7.40 14.37 -23.01
N SER A 335 -7.73 14.81 -21.79
CA SER A 335 -9.07 14.66 -21.19
C SER A 335 -10.14 15.38 -22.01
N LYS A 336 -9.85 16.59 -22.48
CA LYS A 336 -10.70 17.33 -23.41
C LYS A 336 -10.97 16.56 -24.69
N ALA A 337 -9.94 15.93 -25.27
CA ALA A 337 -10.09 15.14 -26.49
C ALA A 337 -10.94 13.88 -26.24
N LEU A 338 -10.77 13.22 -25.10
CA LEU A 338 -11.56 12.04 -24.71
C LEU A 338 -13.03 12.43 -24.57
N GLU A 339 -13.30 13.47 -23.79
CA GLU A 339 -14.67 13.91 -23.52
C GLU A 339 -15.36 14.42 -24.80
N ARG A 340 -14.66 15.14 -25.67
CA ARG A 340 -15.23 15.59 -26.95
C ARG A 340 -15.41 14.48 -27.99
N SER A 341 -14.83 13.30 -27.78
CA SER A 341 -14.88 12.22 -28.75
C SER A 341 -16.30 11.68 -28.90
N SER A 342 -16.76 11.57 -30.15
CA SER A 342 -18.07 10.98 -30.48
C SER A 342 -18.16 9.49 -30.17
N SER A 343 -17.02 8.82 -29.98
CA SER A 343 -16.95 7.42 -29.55
C SER A 343 -17.05 7.25 -28.02
N TYR A 344 -16.96 8.35 -27.27
CA TYR A 344 -17.02 8.38 -25.82
C TYR A 344 -18.12 9.36 -25.38
N THR A 345 -17.82 10.48 -24.72
CA THR A 345 -18.87 11.28 -24.07
C THR A 345 -19.64 12.18 -25.04
N ASN A 346 -19.03 12.50 -26.19
CA ASN A 346 -19.58 13.40 -27.21
C ASN A 346 -19.96 14.80 -26.67
N ASP A 347 -19.29 15.26 -25.60
CA ASP A 347 -19.51 16.59 -25.06
C ASP A 347 -18.64 17.63 -25.77
N ALA A 348 -19.24 18.33 -26.73
CA ALA A 348 -18.58 19.42 -27.45
C ALA A 348 -18.15 20.60 -26.56
N SER A 349 -18.72 20.74 -25.37
CA SER A 349 -18.44 21.83 -24.43
C SER A 349 -17.31 21.56 -23.44
N SER A 350 -16.79 20.32 -23.37
CA SER A 350 -15.72 19.96 -22.44
C SER A 350 -14.48 20.82 -22.68
N ASP A 351 -13.90 21.38 -21.62
CA ASP A 351 -12.61 22.06 -21.68
C ASP A 351 -11.46 21.22 -21.11
N GLY A 352 -11.73 19.94 -20.84
CA GLY A 352 -10.83 19.03 -20.14
C GLY A 352 -10.63 19.44 -18.68
N SER A 353 -9.80 18.68 -17.98
CA SER A 353 -9.39 18.96 -16.61
C SER A 353 -7.87 18.92 -16.51
N PRO A 354 -7.23 19.78 -15.70
CA PRO A 354 -5.82 19.58 -15.39
C PRO A 354 -5.63 18.22 -14.72
N GLY A 355 -4.53 17.54 -15.00
CA GLY A 355 -4.19 16.32 -14.27
C GLY A 355 -3.87 16.69 -12.83
N GLN A 356 -3.89 15.72 -11.92
CA GLN A 356 -3.52 15.97 -10.54
C GLN A 356 -2.16 16.68 -10.48
N ALA A 357 -2.12 17.80 -9.77
CA ALA A 357 -0.88 18.50 -9.45
C ALA A 357 -0.01 17.61 -8.55
N LYS A 358 1.26 18.02 -8.30
CA LYS A 358 2.07 17.37 -7.26
C LYS A 358 1.21 17.30 -6.01
N GLY A 359 0.96 16.11 -5.48
CA GLY A 359 0.06 15.91 -4.36
C GLY A 359 0.53 16.68 -3.13
N ASP A 360 0.19 17.96 -3.03
CA ASP A 360 0.20 18.70 -1.78
C ASP A 360 -0.80 18.05 -0.78
N GLU A 361 -1.59 17.09 -1.28
CA GLU A 361 -2.56 16.21 -0.62
C GLU A 361 -2.24 14.71 -0.77
N TYR A 362 -0.98 14.28 -1.03
CA TYR A 362 -0.61 12.90 -0.64
C TYR A 362 -0.74 12.88 0.89
N ILE A 363 -1.94 12.55 1.38
CA ILE A 363 -2.31 12.81 2.75
C ILE A 363 -1.30 12.03 3.59
N PRO A 364 -0.65 12.64 4.60
CA PRO A 364 -0.16 11.85 5.71
C PRO A 364 -1.41 11.21 6.31
N GLU A 365 -1.76 10.02 5.81
CA GLU A 365 -3.01 9.37 6.10
C GLU A 365 -3.07 9.24 7.61
N PHE A 366 -4.07 9.94 8.16
CA PHE A 366 -4.39 10.08 9.56
C PHE A 366 -3.34 9.48 10.49
N THR A 367 -2.43 10.30 11.03
CA THR A 367 -2.21 10.14 12.47
C THR A 367 -3.57 10.53 13.02
N PRO A 368 -4.47 9.61 13.46
CA PRO A 368 -5.70 10.07 14.05
C PRO A 368 -5.26 11.05 15.14
N ALA A 369 -5.85 12.24 15.21
CA ALA A 369 -5.52 13.18 16.28
C ALA A 369 -5.54 12.49 17.67
N LYS A 370 -6.26 11.36 17.77
CA LYS A 370 -6.22 10.37 18.85
C LYS A 370 -4.86 9.68 19.05
N ILE A 371 -4.17 9.14 18.03
CA ILE A 371 -2.85 8.47 18.17
C ILE A 371 -1.71 9.48 18.35
N GLY A 372 -1.74 10.59 17.61
CA GLY A 372 -0.79 11.70 17.83
C GLY A 372 -0.97 12.31 19.22
N GLY A 373 -2.23 12.55 19.62
CA GLY A 373 -2.60 12.99 20.96
C GLY A 373 -2.26 11.97 22.04
N LEU A 374 -2.44 10.67 21.79
CA LEU A 374 -2.04 9.59 22.71
C LEU A 374 -0.53 9.55 22.89
N THR A 375 0.24 9.62 21.80
CA THR A 375 1.71 9.66 21.85
C THR A 375 2.18 10.90 22.62
N ALA A 376 1.64 12.08 22.31
CA ALA A 376 1.96 13.32 23.01
C ALA A 376 1.59 13.25 24.50
N ALA A 377 0.42 12.70 24.83
CA ALA A 377 -0.01 12.49 26.21
C ALA A 377 0.90 11.50 26.95
N LEU A 378 1.31 10.40 26.31
CA LEU A 378 2.22 9.41 26.88
C LEU A 378 3.62 10.00 27.13
N VAL A 379 4.17 10.76 26.19
CA VAL A 379 5.43 11.51 26.36
C VAL A 379 5.29 12.55 27.48
N PHE A 380 4.17 13.25 27.56
CA PHE A 380 3.89 14.23 28.61
C PHE A 380 3.76 13.59 30.00
N VAL A 381 3.04 12.47 30.11
CA VAL A 381 2.93 11.67 31.35
C VAL A 381 4.32 11.21 31.78
N SER A 382 5.15 10.79 30.81
CA SER A 382 6.54 10.45 31.08
C SER A 382 7.29 11.61 31.66
N PHE A 383 7.29 12.76 30.99
CA PHE A 383 7.96 13.95 31.49
C PHE A 383 7.50 14.35 32.90
N CYS A 384 6.19 14.30 33.19
CA CYS A 384 5.64 14.56 34.51
C CYS A 384 6.13 13.57 35.57
N CYS A 385 6.21 12.28 35.23
CA CYS A 385 6.81 11.27 36.09
C CYS A 385 8.30 11.53 36.32
N PHE A 386 9.02 12.15 35.37
CA PHE A 386 10.47 12.47 35.49
C PHE A 386 10.65 13.48 36.57
N VAL A 387 9.87 14.56 36.46
CA VAL A 387 9.94 15.70 37.37
C VAL A 387 9.62 15.22 38.78
N LYS A 388 8.58 14.39 38.96
CA LYS A 388 8.27 13.79 40.26
C LYS A 388 9.39 12.88 40.78
N LEU A 389 10.02 12.08 39.93
CA LEU A 389 11.14 11.22 40.30
C LEU A 389 12.36 12.04 40.74
N VAL A 390 12.73 13.08 39.99
CA VAL A 390 13.82 13.99 40.32
C VAL A 390 13.56 14.69 41.67
N LEU A 391 12.32 15.12 41.91
CA LEU A 391 11.92 15.71 43.19
C LEU A 391 11.98 14.70 44.35
N LEU A 392 11.56 13.45 44.12
CA LEU A 392 11.63 12.39 45.13
C LEU A 392 13.08 12.03 45.46
N VAL A 393 13.93 11.83 44.45
CA VAL A 393 15.37 11.56 44.63
C VAL A 393 16.04 12.71 45.36
N ARG A 394 15.74 13.97 44.99
CA ARG A 394 16.23 15.16 45.70
C ARG A 394 15.84 15.13 47.17
N ASN A 395 14.59 14.81 47.49
CA ASN A 395 14.12 14.73 48.87
C ASN A 395 14.77 13.59 49.66
N VAL A 396 14.98 12.43 49.05
CA VAL A 396 15.68 11.29 49.69
C VAL A 396 17.15 11.62 49.92
N VAL A 397 17.85 12.19 48.94
CA VAL A 397 19.25 12.61 49.08
C VAL A 397 19.38 13.70 50.15
N THR A 398 18.45 14.66 50.19
CA THR A 398 18.45 15.72 51.21
C THR A 398 18.17 15.16 52.61
N ALA A 399 17.21 14.25 52.76
CA ALA A 399 16.94 13.58 54.03
C ALA A 399 18.10 12.69 54.50
N HIS A 400 18.78 12.00 53.57
CA HIS A 400 19.96 11.22 53.89
C HIS A 400 21.13 12.13 54.31
N ARG A 401 21.31 13.30 53.69
CA ARG A 401 22.30 14.29 54.11
C ARG A 401 21.98 14.85 55.50
N ALA A 402 20.72 15.18 55.77
CA ALA A 402 20.28 15.65 57.10
C ALA A 402 20.47 14.60 58.21
N ASN A 403 20.30 13.31 57.89
CA ASN A 403 20.56 12.21 58.83
C ASN A 403 22.04 11.79 58.91
N ALA A 404 22.90 12.32 58.04
CA ALA A 404 24.34 12.07 58.02
C ALA A 404 25.15 13.23 58.63
N GLU A 405 24.50 14.36 58.97
CA GLU A 405 25.11 15.35 59.87
C GLU A 405 25.13 14.74 61.28
N PRO A 406 26.32 14.54 61.88
CA PRO A 406 26.38 14.17 63.29
C PRO A 406 25.75 15.32 64.08
N SER A 407 24.81 15.00 64.96
CA SER A 407 24.31 15.94 65.96
C SER A 407 25.48 16.33 66.87
N SER A 408 26.22 17.37 66.50
CA SER A 408 27.13 18.05 67.41
C SER A 408 26.32 19.11 68.16
N ALA A 409 26.26 18.93 69.49
CA ALA A 409 25.61 19.76 70.51
C ALA A 409 24.08 19.60 70.59
N VAL A 410 23.48 19.24 71.73
CA VAL A 410 23.78 19.60 73.12
C VAL A 410 23.80 18.39 74.05
#